data_AF-A0A7Z9KX54-F1
#
_entry.id   AF-A0A7Z9KX54-F1
#
_cell.length_a   1.000
_cell.length_b   1.000
_cell.length_c   1.000
_cell.angle_alpha   90.00
_cell.angle_beta   90.00
_cell.angle_gamma   90.00
#
_symmetry.space_group_name_H-M   'P 1'
#
loop_
_entity.id
_entity.type
_entity.pdbx_description
1 polymer ?
#
loop_
_entity_poly.entity_id
_entity_poly.type
_entity_poly.pdbx_seq_one_letter_code
_entity_poly.pdbx_strand_id
1 'polypeptide(L)'
;MKIRSAIQKIKSHFKKQGIDIDISYPSKRGHHRFTFQHNGQVGSFFANGHDGHSEGWEDADGINWHIRSVGDVSDLYSDYHAGSFRDNITQVCESMLPSPPKFPAGSLVRGKGNKRAQRWGFDGALGLVVEVQGGDYIKVRWCGNSDPRPMLSAETLCSFRDLEVAS
;
A
#
# COMPACT_ATOMS: atom_id res chain seq x y z
N MET A 1 0.36 -0.34 17.23
CA MET A 1 1.28 -1.30 16.56
C MET A 1 2.65 -1.04 17.15
N LYS A 2 3.37 -2.07 17.57
CA LYS A 2 4.69 -1.88 18.19
C LYS A 2 5.75 -1.40 17.20
N ILE A 3 6.69 -0.57 17.66
CA ILE A 3 7.73 0.02 16.80
C ILE A 3 8.53 -1.06 16.07
N ARG A 4 8.94 -2.13 16.78
CA ARG A 4 9.68 -3.25 16.16
C ARG A 4 8.95 -3.83 14.94
N SER A 5 7.63 -4.00 15.06
CA SER A 5 6.78 -4.52 14.00
C SER A 5 6.62 -3.53 12.86
N ALA A 6 6.53 -2.22 13.17
CA ALA A 6 6.48 -1.18 12.16
C ALA A 6 7.77 -1.13 11.33
N ILE A 7 8.94 -1.15 11.99
CA ILE A 7 10.26 -1.20 11.34
C ILE A 7 10.38 -2.42 10.43
N GLN A 8 10.02 -3.61 10.94
CA GLN A 8 10.06 -4.84 10.14
C GLN A 8 9.12 -4.76 8.94
N LYS A 9 7.94 -4.14 9.11
CA LYS A 9 6.96 -3.96 8.03
C LYS A 9 7.46 -3.02 6.94
N ILE A 10 8.08 -1.90 7.31
CA ILE A 10 8.72 -0.96 6.36
C ILE A 10 9.76 -1.73 5.55
N LYS A 11 10.77 -2.32 6.21
CA LYS A 11 11.84 -3.05 5.52
C LYS A 11 11.29 -4.15 4.61
N SER A 12 10.31 -4.91 5.08
CA SER A 12 9.69 -6.00 4.30
C SER A 12 8.91 -5.49 3.09
N HIS A 13 8.21 -4.36 3.21
CA HIS A 13 7.42 -3.77 2.12
C HIS A 13 8.29 -3.34 0.95
N PHE A 14 9.36 -2.59 1.23
CA PHE A 14 10.30 -2.11 0.23
C PHE A 14 11.16 -3.25 -0.34
N LYS A 15 11.63 -4.17 0.51
CA LYS A 15 12.45 -5.30 0.07
C LYS A 15 11.71 -6.24 -0.90
N LYS A 16 10.40 -6.45 -0.71
CA LYS A 16 9.56 -7.22 -1.66
C LYS A 16 9.56 -6.63 -3.07
N GLN A 17 9.85 -5.34 -3.19
CA GLN A 17 9.91 -4.61 -4.45
C GLN A 17 11.36 -4.31 -4.87
N GLY A 18 12.34 -5.00 -4.26
CA GLY A 18 13.76 -4.89 -4.62
C GLY A 18 14.47 -3.65 -4.06
N ILE A 19 13.86 -2.92 -3.13
CA ILE A 19 14.43 -1.70 -2.53
C ILE A 19 14.87 -2.02 -1.11
N ASP A 20 16.16 -1.85 -0.82
CA ASP A 20 16.64 -1.85 0.57
C ASP A 20 16.51 -0.44 1.14
N ILE A 21 15.89 -0.34 2.31
CA ILE A 21 15.56 0.96 2.91
C ILE A 21 16.17 1.10 4.29
N ASP A 22 16.91 2.18 4.45
CA ASP A 22 17.51 2.54 5.72
C ASP A 22 16.55 3.35 6.57
N ILE A 23 16.51 2.98 7.85
CA ILE A 23 15.74 3.69 8.87
C ILE A 23 16.73 4.40 9.77
N SER A 24 16.61 5.72 9.85
CA SER A 24 17.34 6.54 10.81
C SER A 24 16.62 6.47 12.16
N TYR A 25 17.37 6.05 13.17
CA TYR A 25 16.88 5.88 14.53
C TYR A 25 17.00 7.18 15.34
N PRO A 26 16.09 7.41 16.29
CA PRO A 26 16.23 8.49 17.27
C PRO A 26 17.56 8.40 18.04
N SER A 27 18.08 9.56 18.45
CA SER A 27 19.30 9.61 19.28
C SER A 27 19.23 10.74 20.30
N LYS A 28 20.00 10.62 21.39
CA LYS A 28 19.98 11.53 22.55
C LYS A 28 20.22 13.01 22.22
N ARG A 29 20.93 13.31 21.13
CA ARG A 29 21.22 14.67 20.66
C ARG A 29 20.61 14.97 19.29
N GLY A 30 19.83 14.04 18.76
CA GLY A 30 19.25 14.14 17.43
C GLY A 30 17.74 14.26 17.47
N HIS A 31 17.11 13.88 16.35
CA HIS A 31 15.66 13.87 16.25
C HIS A 31 15.06 12.71 17.06
N HIS A 32 13.85 12.92 17.60
CA HIS A 32 13.11 11.90 18.34
C HIS A 32 12.26 10.98 17.44
N ARG A 33 12.28 11.19 16.11
CA ARG A 33 11.49 10.43 15.13
C ARG A 33 12.33 9.32 14.51
N PHE A 34 11.70 8.16 14.32
CA PHE A 34 12.17 7.20 13.32
C PHE A 34 11.85 7.78 11.95
N THR A 35 12.82 7.78 11.03
CA THR A 35 12.63 8.32 9.69
C THR A 35 13.22 7.42 8.62
N PHE A 36 12.61 7.41 7.44
CA PHE A 36 13.12 6.73 6.25
C PHE A 36 12.73 7.53 5.02
N GLN A 37 13.51 7.41 3.94
CA GLN A 37 13.33 8.23 2.75
C GLN A 37 13.17 7.37 1.50
N HIS A 38 12.25 7.78 0.62
CA HIS A 38 12.09 7.17 -0.69
C HIS A 38 11.47 8.18 -1.66
N ASN A 39 11.95 8.25 -2.90
CA ASN A 39 11.42 9.10 -3.98
C ASN A 39 11.16 10.56 -3.58
N GLY A 40 12.09 11.19 -2.86
CA GLY A 40 11.97 12.59 -2.42
C GLY A 40 10.94 12.81 -1.30
N GLN A 41 10.41 11.74 -0.70
CA GLN A 41 9.52 11.77 0.45
C GLN A 41 10.21 11.21 1.70
N VAL A 42 9.80 11.69 2.87
CA VAL A 42 10.25 11.23 4.18
C VAL A 42 9.05 10.67 4.94
N GLY A 43 9.10 9.37 5.24
CA GLY A 43 8.21 8.73 6.19
C GLY A 43 8.76 8.89 7.61
N SER A 44 7.90 9.24 8.57
CA SER A 44 8.31 9.44 9.96
C SER A 44 7.25 9.00 10.97
N PHE A 45 7.69 8.59 12.16
CA PHE A 45 6.83 8.17 13.27
C PHE A 45 7.57 8.22 14.62
N PHE A 46 6.84 8.15 15.73
CA PHE A 46 7.40 8.13 17.09
C PHE A 46 7.01 6.89 17.88
N ALA A 47 7.84 6.56 18.87
CA ALA A 47 7.48 5.69 19.97
C ALA A 47 6.65 6.46 21.00
N ASN A 48 5.41 6.04 21.26
CA ASN A 48 4.52 6.71 22.19
C ASN A 48 5.07 6.64 23.63
N GLY A 49 5.15 7.80 24.28
CA GLY A 49 5.65 7.90 25.65
C GLY A 49 7.14 7.57 25.81
N HIS A 50 7.92 7.56 24.72
CA HIS A 50 9.32 7.15 24.73
C HIS A 50 10.18 8.04 23.84
N ASP A 51 11.46 8.23 24.23
CA ASP A 51 12.46 9.01 23.48
C ASP A 51 13.02 8.31 22.23
N GLY A 52 12.61 7.05 21.98
CA GLY A 52 13.08 6.21 20.89
C GLY A 52 14.55 5.73 20.97
N HIS A 53 15.28 6.00 22.05
CA HIS A 53 16.69 5.63 22.21
C HIS A 53 17.07 5.01 23.56
N SER A 54 16.27 5.18 24.62
CA SER A 54 16.44 4.43 25.88
C SER A 54 15.89 3.00 25.76
N GLU A 55 16.27 2.08 26.64
CA GLU A 55 15.82 0.68 26.55
C GLU A 55 14.28 0.56 26.61
N GLY A 56 13.69 -0.29 25.76
CA GLY A 56 12.25 -0.58 25.76
C GLY A 56 11.44 0.13 24.68
N TRP A 57 12.05 0.95 23.83
CA TRP A 57 11.37 1.63 22.73
C TRP A 57 10.75 0.67 21.70
N GLU A 58 11.29 -0.55 21.58
CA GLU A 58 10.86 -1.56 20.61
C GLU A 58 9.39 -1.96 20.80
N ASP A 59 8.97 -2.00 22.07
CA ASP A 59 7.64 -2.41 22.53
C ASP A 59 6.70 -1.23 22.82
N ALA A 60 7.17 -0.01 22.60
CA ALA A 60 6.31 1.17 22.57
C ALA A 60 5.37 1.12 21.35
N ASP A 61 4.21 1.76 21.46
CA ASP A 61 3.29 1.88 20.34
C ASP A 61 3.72 2.99 19.38
N GLY A 62 3.75 2.69 18.09
CA GLY A 62 4.01 3.66 17.04
C GLY A 62 2.84 4.62 16.85
N ILE A 63 3.14 5.91 16.85
CA ILE A 63 2.18 7.00 16.67
C ILE A 63 2.70 8.04 15.67
N ASN A 64 1.81 8.96 15.27
CA ASN A 64 2.15 10.12 14.44
C ASN A 64 2.75 9.71 13.08
N TRP A 65 2.14 8.73 12.41
CA TRP A 65 2.57 8.27 11.09
C TRP A 65 2.42 9.42 10.09
N HIS A 66 3.54 9.85 9.52
CA HIS A 66 3.60 11.12 8.81
C HIS A 66 4.48 11.02 7.56
N ILE A 67 4.03 11.62 6.45
CA ILE A 67 4.78 11.75 5.20
C ILE A 67 4.94 13.22 4.87
N ARG A 68 6.16 13.62 4.50
CA ARG A 68 6.46 14.96 3.98
C ARG A 68 7.42 14.89 2.79
N SER A 69 7.53 15.96 2.01
CA SER A 69 8.63 16.10 1.06
C SER A 69 9.95 16.31 1.80
N VAL A 70 11.08 15.90 1.21
CA VAL A 70 12.42 16.10 1.78
C VAL A 70 12.71 17.59 2.02
N GLY A 71 12.25 18.46 1.12
CA GLY A 71 12.44 19.91 1.20
C GLY A 71 11.48 20.64 2.14
N ASP A 72 10.44 19.96 2.63
CA ASP A 72 9.46 20.57 3.52
C ASP A 72 10.01 20.70 4.94
N VAL A 73 9.92 21.90 5.50
CA VAL A 73 10.34 22.20 6.87
C VAL A 73 9.12 22.65 7.65
N SER A 74 8.87 22.02 8.80
CA SER A 74 7.86 22.51 9.74
C SER A 74 8.30 23.84 10.32
N ASP A 75 7.38 24.79 10.38
CA ASP A 75 7.62 26.07 11.03
C ASP A 75 7.76 25.85 12.55
N LEU A 76 8.73 26.52 13.17
CA LEU A 76 8.98 26.45 14.60
C LEU A 76 8.01 27.33 15.40
N TYR A 77 7.46 28.37 14.76
CA TYR A 77 6.65 29.40 15.41
C TYR A 77 5.15 29.25 15.15
N SER A 78 4.75 28.25 14.36
CA SER A 78 3.35 27.89 14.14
C SER A 78 3.13 26.40 14.30
N ASP A 79 1.91 25.98 14.62
CA ASP A 79 1.51 24.56 14.67
C ASP A 79 1.42 23.93 13.26
N TYR A 80 2.12 24.51 12.28
CA TYR A 80 2.17 24.01 10.92
C TYR A 80 3.19 22.88 10.81
N HIS A 81 2.66 21.69 10.53
CA HIS A 81 3.46 20.52 10.19
C HIS A 81 3.32 20.22 8.71
N ALA A 82 4.38 20.48 7.95
CA ALA A 82 4.39 20.26 6.52
C ALA A 82 4.31 18.77 6.19
N GLY A 83 3.42 18.39 5.28
CA GLY A 83 3.16 17.00 4.90
C GLY A 83 1.73 16.57 5.23
N SER A 84 1.55 15.28 5.45
CA SER A 84 0.24 14.71 5.79
C SER A 84 0.37 13.50 6.70
N PHE A 85 -0.59 13.39 7.63
CA PHE A 85 -0.67 12.27 8.55
C PHE A 85 -1.40 11.09 7.93
N ARG A 86 -1.09 9.90 8.44
CA ARG A 86 -1.73 8.62 8.11
C ARG A 86 -2.14 7.94 9.41
N ASP A 87 -3.10 7.04 9.33
CA ASP A 87 -3.62 6.32 10.50
C ASP A 87 -2.67 5.21 10.95
N ASN A 88 -1.91 4.64 10.02
CA ASN A 88 -1.02 3.52 10.28
C ASN A 88 0.15 3.44 9.29
N ILE A 89 1.18 2.66 9.65
CA ILE A 89 2.37 2.51 8.83
C ILE A 89 2.11 1.88 7.46
N THR A 90 1.06 1.07 7.30
CA THR A 90 0.73 0.46 6.00
C THR A 90 0.33 1.54 5.00
N GLN A 91 -0.51 2.49 5.43
CA GLN A 91 -0.89 3.62 4.58
C GLN A 91 0.31 4.51 4.24
N VAL A 92 1.29 4.64 5.15
CA VAL A 92 2.55 5.34 4.84
C VAL A 92 3.31 4.61 3.74
N CYS A 93 3.56 3.31 3.92
CA CYS A 93 4.28 2.51 2.94
C CYS A 93 3.59 2.51 1.56
N GLU A 94 2.27 2.30 1.51
CA GLU A 94 1.49 2.31 0.26
C GLU A 94 1.45 3.70 -0.41
N SER A 95 1.51 4.77 0.37
CA SER A 95 1.56 6.14 -0.18
C SER A 95 2.93 6.49 -0.77
N MET A 96 4.01 5.92 -0.22
CA MET A 96 5.37 6.18 -0.70
C MET A 96 5.79 5.23 -1.82
N LEU A 97 5.36 3.97 -1.74
CA LEU A 97 5.63 2.93 -2.74
C LEU A 97 4.40 2.00 -2.81
N PRO A 98 3.47 2.27 -3.73
CA PRO A 98 2.30 1.42 -3.92
C PRO A 98 2.69 -0.03 -4.20
N SER A 99 2.00 -0.98 -3.56
CA SER A 99 2.18 -2.39 -3.86
C SER A 99 1.90 -2.69 -5.35
N PRO A 100 2.67 -3.58 -5.99
CA PRO A 100 2.39 -3.97 -7.36
C PRO A 100 1.03 -4.66 -7.43
N PRO A 101 0.32 -4.53 -8.56
CA PRO A 101 -0.98 -5.15 -8.72
C PRO A 101 -0.89 -6.66 -8.64
N LYS A 102 -1.85 -7.27 -7.96
CA LYS A 102 -1.94 -8.72 -7.81
C LYS A 102 -1.99 -9.46 -9.15
N PHE A 103 -2.64 -8.84 -10.14
CA PHE A 103 -2.73 -9.34 -11.51
C PHE A 103 -2.22 -8.25 -12.46
N PRO A 104 -1.01 -8.38 -13.03
CA PRO A 104 -0.51 -7.43 -14.00
C PRO A 104 -1.32 -7.50 -15.30
N ALA A 105 -1.27 -6.41 -16.09
CA ALA A 105 -1.85 -6.41 -17.43
C ALA A 105 -1.24 -7.53 -18.29
N GLY A 106 -2.08 -8.20 -19.07
CA GLY A 106 -1.74 -9.41 -19.82
C GLY A 106 -1.97 -10.72 -19.06
N SER A 107 -2.30 -10.68 -17.76
CA SER A 107 -2.62 -11.91 -17.01
C SER A 107 -3.95 -12.50 -17.45
N LEU A 108 -4.00 -13.83 -17.56
CA LEU A 108 -5.25 -14.56 -17.72
C LEU A 108 -5.87 -14.82 -16.34
N VAL A 109 -7.11 -14.37 -16.18
CA VAL A 109 -7.87 -14.47 -14.92
C VAL A 109 -9.19 -15.19 -15.16
N ARG A 110 -9.74 -15.76 -14.08
CA ARG A 110 -11.07 -16.35 -14.06
C ARG A 110 -11.93 -15.64 -13.01
N GLY A 111 -13.22 -15.50 -13.29
CA GLY A 111 -14.18 -15.03 -12.30
C GLY A 111 -14.36 -16.06 -11.18
N LYS A 112 -14.09 -15.65 -9.94
CA LYS A 112 -14.23 -16.52 -8.77
C LYS A 112 -15.71 -16.78 -8.48
N GLY A 113 -16.07 -18.01 -8.09
CA GLY A 113 -17.42 -18.42 -7.68
C GLY A 113 -17.96 -17.77 -6.41
N ASN A 114 -18.18 -16.46 -6.45
CA ASN A 114 -18.75 -15.69 -5.36
C ASN A 114 -20.09 -15.05 -5.77
N LYS A 115 -20.89 -14.66 -4.77
CA LYS A 115 -22.23 -14.08 -4.97
C LYS A 115 -22.23 -12.86 -5.91
N ARG A 116 -21.12 -12.12 -5.95
CA ARG A 116 -20.96 -10.95 -6.80
C ARG A 116 -20.73 -11.38 -8.25
N ALA A 117 -19.72 -12.20 -8.53
CA ALA A 117 -19.43 -12.74 -9.86
C ALA A 117 -20.66 -13.40 -10.50
N GLN A 118 -21.45 -14.13 -9.71
CA GLN A 118 -22.72 -14.72 -10.16
C GLN A 118 -23.75 -13.67 -10.57
N ARG A 119 -23.93 -12.63 -9.74
CA ARG A 119 -24.85 -11.51 -10.03
C ARG A 119 -24.47 -10.78 -11.31
N TRP A 120 -23.18 -10.52 -11.50
CA TRP A 120 -22.67 -9.80 -12.67
C TRP A 120 -22.43 -10.73 -13.88
N GLY A 121 -22.56 -12.05 -13.70
CA GLY A 121 -22.53 -13.05 -14.75
C GLY A 121 -21.14 -13.45 -15.26
N PHE A 122 -20.07 -13.08 -14.56
CA PHE A 122 -18.70 -13.45 -14.93
C PHE A 122 -18.14 -14.64 -14.12
N ASP A 123 -18.97 -15.29 -13.31
CA ASP A 123 -18.60 -16.50 -12.58
C ASP A 123 -18.09 -17.60 -13.54
N GLY A 124 -16.89 -18.11 -13.31
CA GLY A 124 -16.25 -19.12 -14.14
C GLY A 124 -15.78 -18.63 -15.52
N ALA A 125 -16.10 -17.38 -15.91
CA ALA A 125 -15.67 -16.82 -17.19
C ALA A 125 -14.14 -16.62 -17.19
N LEU A 126 -13.52 -16.84 -18.34
CA LEU A 126 -12.10 -16.53 -18.57
C LEU A 126 -11.98 -15.11 -19.09
N GLY A 127 -10.98 -14.36 -18.64
CA GLY A 127 -10.75 -13.00 -19.09
C GLY A 127 -9.27 -12.62 -19.09
N LEU A 128 -8.93 -11.66 -19.92
CA LEU A 128 -7.60 -11.07 -20.01
C LEU A 128 -7.61 -9.73 -19.27
N VAL A 129 -6.66 -9.53 -18.36
CA VAL A 129 -6.45 -8.21 -17.73
C VAL A 129 -5.88 -7.26 -18.76
N VAL A 130 -6.64 -6.23 -19.13
CA VAL A 130 -6.24 -5.23 -20.14
C VAL A 130 -5.49 -4.09 -19.48
N GLU A 131 -5.97 -3.65 -18.32
CA GLU A 131 -5.45 -2.49 -17.62
C GLU A 131 -5.57 -2.70 -16.11
N VAL A 132 -4.56 -2.27 -15.39
CA VAL A 132 -4.61 -2.18 -13.93
C VAL A 132 -4.96 -0.75 -13.59
N GLN A 133 -6.14 -0.51 -13.02
CA GLN A 133 -6.42 0.78 -12.40
C GLN A 133 -5.82 0.79 -10.99
N GLY A 134 -5.39 1.98 -10.53
CA GLY A 134 -4.83 2.12 -9.18
C GLY A 134 -5.78 1.57 -8.10
N GLY A 135 -5.22 0.81 -7.15
CA GLY A 135 -5.97 0.21 -6.04
C GLY A 135 -6.50 -1.20 -6.32
N ASP A 136 -7.74 -1.47 -5.89
CA ASP A 136 -8.31 -2.83 -5.83
C ASP A 136 -9.01 -3.30 -7.12
N TYR A 137 -9.02 -2.46 -8.16
CA TYR A 137 -9.81 -2.66 -9.37
C TYR A 137 -8.95 -2.81 -10.62
N ILE A 138 -9.32 -3.76 -11.49
CA ILE A 138 -8.65 -4.02 -12.75
C ILE A 138 -9.67 -4.13 -13.87
N LYS A 139 -9.25 -3.77 -15.08
CA LYS A 139 -10.08 -3.84 -16.28
C LYS A 139 -9.86 -5.19 -16.95
N VAL A 140 -10.92 -5.96 -17.09
CA VAL A 140 -10.87 -7.32 -17.66
C VAL A 140 -11.69 -7.36 -18.94
N ARG A 141 -11.11 -7.94 -19.99
CA ARG A 141 -11.82 -8.31 -21.21
C ARG A 141 -12.13 -9.79 -21.17
N TRP A 142 -13.41 -10.13 -21.10
CA TRP A 142 -13.86 -11.52 -20.98
C TRP A 142 -13.82 -12.23 -22.34
N CYS A 143 -13.37 -13.47 -22.34
CA CYS A 143 -13.25 -14.34 -23.51
C CYS A 143 -14.43 -15.32 -23.58
N GLY A 144 -14.98 -15.54 -24.78
CA GLY A 144 -15.75 -16.75 -25.07
C GLY A 144 -17.26 -16.72 -24.86
N ASN A 145 -17.92 -15.57 -24.78
CA ASN A 145 -19.38 -15.57 -24.78
C ASN A 145 -19.95 -15.51 -26.20
N SER A 146 -20.54 -16.63 -26.63
CA SER A 146 -21.47 -16.71 -27.76
C SER A 146 -22.77 -15.95 -27.51
N ASP A 147 -23.05 -15.59 -26.25
CA ASP A 147 -24.21 -14.79 -25.86
C ASP A 147 -23.78 -13.80 -24.75
N PRO A 148 -23.24 -12.62 -25.12
CA PRO A 148 -22.70 -11.71 -24.13
C PRO A 148 -23.84 -11.07 -23.35
N ARG A 149 -23.93 -11.37 -22.04
CA ARG A 149 -24.58 -10.41 -21.13
C ARG A 149 -23.87 -9.06 -21.35
N PRO A 150 -24.57 -7.92 -21.32
CA PRO A 150 -24.01 -6.61 -21.68
C PRO A 150 -22.74 -6.21 -20.89
N MET A 151 -22.50 -6.83 -19.73
CA MET A 151 -21.31 -6.68 -18.90
C MET A 151 -20.10 -7.56 -19.30
N LEU A 152 -20.25 -8.45 -20.27
CA LEU A 152 -19.22 -9.39 -20.74
C LEU A 152 -18.79 -9.13 -22.19
N SER A 153 -19.55 -8.31 -22.94
CA SER A 153 -19.16 -7.84 -24.28
C SER A 153 -18.16 -6.68 -24.26
N ALA A 154 -18.00 -6.02 -23.11
CA ALA A 154 -17.14 -4.86 -22.94
C ALA A 154 -16.02 -5.12 -21.91
N GLU A 155 -15.05 -4.21 -21.89
CA GLU A 155 -14.04 -4.15 -20.84
C GLU A 155 -14.70 -3.76 -19.52
N THR A 156 -14.65 -4.65 -18.55
CA THR A 156 -15.36 -4.48 -17.28
C THR A 156 -14.37 -4.23 -16.15
N LEU A 157 -14.68 -3.24 -15.31
CA LEU A 157 -13.92 -2.97 -14.10
C LEU A 157 -14.34 -3.98 -13.03
N CYS A 158 -13.41 -4.83 -12.61
CA CYS A 158 -13.62 -5.89 -11.63
C CYS A 158 -12.63 -5.73 -10.48
N SER A 159 -13.04 -6.07 -9.26
CA SER A 159 -12.10 -6.11 -8.15
C SER A 159 -11.21 -7.35 -8.25
N PHE A 160 -9.92 -7.25 -7.91
CA PHE A 160 -9.04 -8.42 -7.84
C PHE A 160 -9.52 -9.49 -6.85
N ARG A 161 -10.41 -9.13 -5.91
CA ARG A 161 -10.99 -10.06 -4.92
C ARG A 161 -11.99 -11.02 -5.54
N ASP A 162 -12.58 -10.62 -6.65
CA ASP A 162 -13.59 -11.37 -7.40
C ASP A 162 -12.96 -12.23 -8.51
N LEU A 163 -11.62 -12.28 -8.55
CA LEU A 163 -10.83 -12.93 -9.60
C LEU A 163 -9.83 -13.93 -9.02
N GLU A 164 -9.51 -14.94 -9.81
CA GLU A 164 -8.46 -15.93 -9.54
C GLU A 164 -7.59 -16.14 -10.78
N VAL A 165 -6.37 -16.66 -10.60
CA VAL A 165 -5.49 -16.97 -11.74
C VAL A 165 -6.11 -18.12 -12.52
N ALA A 166 -6.25 -17.95 -13.83
CA ALA A 166 -6.61 -19.02 -14.73
C ALA A 166 -5.35 -19.83 -15.08
N SER A 167 -4.90 -20.67 -14.14
CA SER A 167 -3.89 -21.71 -14.39
C SER A 167 -4.52 -22.98 -14.92
#